data_AF-A0A352PY95-F1
#
_entry.id   AF-A0A352PY95-F1
#
_cell.length_a   1.000
_cell.length_b   1.000
_cell.length_c   1.000
_cell.angle_alpha   90.00
_cell.angle_beta   90.00
_cell.angle_gamma   90.00
#
_symmetry.space_group_name_H-M   'P 1'
#
loop_
_entity.id
_entity.type
_entity.pdbx_description
1 polymer ?
#
loop_
_entity_poly.entity_id
_entity_poly.type
_entity_poly.pdbx_seq_one_letter_code
_entity_poly.pdbx_strand_id
1 'polypeptide(L)'
;MPDFHHQRVIIEWPRLLAEFRNYQADAAILAWDSKAFVESLVEPRPVFVEAFLRQQTINGMPPVDRIKALYGYLLQKRYDERLNLLYFAFHIFDEETRLPQEIVQQTPLPHEDGVPSFRHFGEPDFSLDPVVN
;
A
#
# COMPACT_ATOMS: atom_id res chain seq x y z
N MET A 1 27.95 -2.52 24.47
CA MET A 1 26.58 -2.90 24.06
C MET A 1 26.06 -1.80 23.14
N PRO A 2 25.57 -2.10 21.93
CA PRO A 2 25.00 -1.06 21.09
C PRO A 2 23.60 -0.71 21.59
N ASP A 3 23.39 0.58 21.87
CA ASP A 3 22.08 1.17 22.12
C ASP A 3 21.23 1.07 20.85
N PHE A 4 20.30 0.12 20.83
CA PHE A 4 19.23 0.12 19.84
C PHE A 4 18.25 1.24 20.22
N HIS A 5 18.54 2.45 19.74
CA HIS A 5 17.55 3.51 19.67
C HIS A 5 16.37 2.99 18.85
N HIS A 6 15.34 2.47 19.52
CA HIS A 6 14.05 2.18 18.93
C HIS A 6 13.43 3.53 18.60
N GLN A 7 13.78 4.07 17.43
CA GLN A 7 13.20 5.28 16.90
C GLN A 7 11.72 4.97 16.69
N ARG A 8 10.87 5.45 17.60
CA ARG A 8 9.43 5.27 17.50
C ARG A 8 8.97 6.02 16.25
N VAL A 9 8.50 5.28 15.25
CA VAL A 9 7.84 5.87 14.08
C VAL A 9 6.49 6.40 14.55
N ILE A 10 6.39 7.73 14.68
CA ILE A 10 5.12 8.40 14.97
C ILE A 10 4.39 8.56 13.63
N ILE A 11 3.20 7.96 13.53
CA ILE A 11 2.37 8.09 12.33
C ILE A 11 1.63 9.43 12.40
N GLU A 12 1.89 10.30 11.42
CA GLU A 12 1.24 11.61 11.30
C GLU A 12 -0.14 11.49 10.64
N TRP A 13 -1.11 10.93 11.39
CA TRP A 13 -2.47 10.69 10.88
C TRP A 13 -3.15 11.90 10.23
N PRO A 14 -3.08 13.14 10.78
CA PRO A 14 -3.72 14.30 10.15
C PRO A 14 -3.16 14.61 8.76
N ARG A 15 -1.84 14.46 8.56
CA ARG A 15 -1.19 14.63 7.27
C ARG A 15 -1.71 13.59 6.28
N LEU A 16 -1.67 12.32 6.66
CA LEU A 16 -2.09 11.22 5.77
C LEU A 16 -3.57 11.35 5.36
N LEU A 17 -4.45 11.75 6.28
CA LEU A 17 -5.87 11.99 5.97
C LEU A 17 -6.07 13.22 5.05
N ALA A 18 -5.22 14.24 5.16
CA ALA A 18 -5.26 15.40 4.27
C ALA A 18 -4.74 15.07 2.87
N GLU A 19 -3.67 14.29 2.77
CA GLU A 19 -3.14 13.80 1.50
C GLU A 19 -4.14 12.90 0.79
N PHE A 20 -4.74 11.94 1.50
CA PHE A 20 -5.72 11.04 0.91
C PHE A 20 -6.96 11.75 0.37
N ARG A 21 -7.42 12.83 1.00
CA ARG A 21 -8.54 13.64 0.48
C ARG A 21 -8.26 14.21 -0.92
N ASN A 22 -7.00 14.51 -1.21
CA ASN A 22 -6.57 15.07 -2.50
C ASN A 22 -5.99 14.01 -3.43
N TYR A 23 -5.95 12.75 -3.00
CA TYR A 23 -5.33 11.67 -3.76
C TYR A 23 -6.12 11.40 -5.05
N GLN A 24 -5.38 11.23 -6.14
CA GLN A 24 -5.91 10.80 -7.42
C GLN A 24 -5.44 9.37 -7.66
N ALA A 25 -6.37 8.42 -7.56
CA ALA A 25 -6.07 7.02 -7.79
C ALA A 25 -5.72 6.80 -9.27
N ASP A 26 -4.73 5.96 -9.52
CA ASP A 26 -4.34 5.54 -10.86
C ASP A 26 -5.54 4.88 -11.57
N ALA A 27 -5.76 5.24 -12.83
CA ALA A 27 -6.79 4.65 -13.68
C ALA A 27 -6.63 3.12 -13.80
N ALA A 28 -5.40 2.61 -13.78
CA ALA A 28 -5.12 1.17 -13.79
C ALA A 28 -5.68 0.50 -12.52
N ILE A 29 -5.51 1.12 -11.36
CA ILE A 29 -6.04 0.61 -10.09
C ILE A 29 -7.57 0.66 -10.08
N LEU A 30 -8.15 1.76 -10.59
CA LEU A 30 -9.60 1.92 -10.67
C LEU A 30 -10.26 0.96 -11.67
N ALA A 31 -9.54 0.49 -12.69
CA ALA A 31 -10.04 -0.46 -13.68
C ALA A 31 -10.21 -1.89 -13.13
N TRP A 32 -9.56 -2.22 -12.00
CA TRP A 32 -9.66 -3.54 -11.39
C TRP A 32 -11.01 -3.79 -10.71
N ASP A 33 -11.37 -5.07 -10.60
CA ASP A 33 -12.61 -5.48 -9.95
C ASP A 33 -12.62 -5.07 -8.48
N SER A 34 -13.55 -4.18 -8.17
CA SER A 34 -13.76 -3.67 -6.83
C SER A 34 -14.07 -4.75 -5.80
N LYS A 35 -14.73 -5.85 -6.19
CA LYS A 35 -15.17 -6.88 -5.25
C LYS A 35 -13.98 -7.50 -4.51
N ALA A 36 -12.89 -7.78 -5.23
CA ALA A 36 -11.66 -8.31 -4.66
C ALA A 36 -11.11 -7.42 -3.53
N PHE A 37 -11.10 -6.11 -3.73
CA PHE A 37 -10.62 -5.15 -2.73
C PHE A 37 -11.49 -5.13 -1.47
N VAL A 38 -12.81 -5.13 -1.65
CA VAL A 38 -13.74 -5.16 -0.52
C VAL A 38 -13.56 -6.43 0.30
N GLU A 39 -13.43 -7.58 -0.36
CA GLU A 39 -13.28 -8.87 0.33
C GLU A 39 -11.90 -9.05 0.96
N SER A 40 -10.88 -8.36 0.45
CA SER A 40 -9.53 -8.35 1.04
C SER A 40 -9.38 -7.38 2.22
N LEU A 41 -10.37 -6.53 2.53
CA LEU A 41 -10.28 -5.65 3.69
C LEU A 41 -10.26 -6.47 4.99
N VAL A 42 -9.34 -6.15 5.88
CA VAL A 42 -9.26 -6.78 7.21
C VAL A 42 -10.53 -6.49 8.00
N GLU A 43 -11.11 -7.55 8.58
CA GLU A 43 -12.28 -7.47 9.47
C GLU A 43 -11.93 -8.05 10.86
N PRO A 44 -12.28 -7.36 11.98
CA PRO A 44 -12.96 -6.07 12.02
C PRO A 44 -12.08 -4.93 11.49
N ARG A 45 -12.70 -3.98 10.77
CA ARG A 45 -11.97 -2.86 10.17
C ARG A 45 -11.16 -2.07 11.21
N PRO A 46 -9.86 -1.83 10.96
CA PRO A 46 -9.08 -0.93 11.79
C PRO A 46 -9.66 0.49 11.79
N VAL A 47 -9.57 1.17 12.94
CA VAL A 47 -10.08 2.55 13.11
C VAL A 47 -9.53 3.51 12.06
N PHE A 48 -8.25 3.37 11.68
CA PHE A 48 -7.66 4.24 10.67
C PHE A 48 -8.29 4.03 9.29
N VAL A 49 -8.58 2.77 8.92
CA VAL A 49 -9.24 2.43 7.65
C VAL A 49 -10.62 3.08 7.60
N GLU A 50 -11.39 2.99 8.69
CA GLU A 50 -12.67 3.70 8.76
C GLU A 50 -12.51 5.21 8.63
N ALA A 51 -11.49 5.81 9.27
CA ALA A 51 -11.24 7.24 9.18
C ALA A 51 -10.92 7.70 7.75
N PHE A 52 -10.21 6.89 6.97
CA PHE A 52 -9.98 7.13 5.55
C PHE A 52 -11.27 6.98 4.72
N LEU A 53 -12.03 5.91 4.91
CA LEU A 53 -13.25 5.65 4.13
C LEU A 53 -14.40 6.62 4.44
N ARG A 54 -14.43 7.19 5.65
CA ARG A 54 -15.41 8.23 6.07
C ARG A 54 -15.15 9.59 5.42
N GLN A 55 -14.01 9.81 4.77
CA GLN A 55 -13.75 11.08 4.06
C GLN A 55 -14.80 11.26 2.97
N GLN A 56 -15.68 12.25 3.15
CA GLN A 56 -16.85 12.47 2.28
C GLN A 56 -16.46 12.92 0.87
N THR A 57 -15.31 13.56 0.73
CA THR A 57 -14.85 14.29 -0.45
C THR A 57 -13.54 13.73 -1.00
N ILE A 58 -13.51 12.45 -1.36
CA ILE A 58 -12.51 11.98 -2.34
C ILE A 58 -13.11 12.26 -3.72
N ASN A 59 -12.93 13.47 -4.24
CA ASN A 59 -13.22 13.86 -5.63
C ASN A 59 -14.55 13.34 -6.25
N GLY A 60 -15.65 13.24 -5.48
CA GLY A 60 -16.93 12.70 -5.98
C GLY A 60 -16.92 11.21 -6.32
N MET A 61 -15.90 10.47 -5.87
CA MET A 61 -15.70 9.06 -6.14
C MET A 61 -16.77 8.17 -5.49
N PRO A 62 -17.32 7.17 -6.23
CA PRO A 62 -18.23 6.18 -5.68
C PRO A 62 -17.63 5.46 -4.46
N PRO A 63 -18.42 5.08 -3.43
CA PRO A 63 -17.90 4.44 -2.22
C PRO A 63 -17.00 3.23 -2.47
N VAL A 64 -17.32 2.44 -3.51
CA VAL A 64 -16.56 1.24 -3.84
C VAL A 64 -15.17 1.56 -4.40
N ASP A 65 -15.04 2.63 -5.18
CA ASP A 65 -13.77 3.06 -5.74
C ASP A 65 -12.87 3.69 -4.66
N ARG A 66 -13.45 4.15 -3.54
CA ARG A 66 -12.66 4.68 -2.40
C ARG A 66 -11.80 3.61 -1.74
N ILE A 67 -12.23 2.36 -1.76
CA ILE A 67 -11.45 1.24 -1.20
C ILE A 67 -10.25 0.95 -2.11
N LYS A 68 -10.47 0.95 -3.44
CA LYS A 68 -9.38 0.85 -4.43
C LYS A 68 -8.41 2.02 -4.32
N ALA A 69 -8.93 3.24 -4.16
CA ALA A 69 -8.11 4.42 -3.93
C ALA A 69 -7.32 4.33 -2.62
N LEU A 70 -7.93 3.81 -1.54
CA LEU A 70 -7.25 3.58 -0.27
C LEU A 70 -6.10 2.58 -0.45
N TYR A 71 -6.36 1.46 -1.13
CA TYR A 71 -5.31 0.49 -1.45
C TYR A 71 -4.15 1.15 -2.21
N GLY A 72 -4.44 1.85 -3.31
CA GLY A 72 -3.41 2.53 -4.11
C GLY A 72 -2.63 3.58 -3.32
N TYR A 73 -3.31 4.35 -2.49
CA TYR A 73 -2.67 5.33 -1.62
C TYR A 73 -1.74 4.67 -0.59
N LEU A 74 -2.18 3.62 0.09
CA LEU A 74 -1.35 2.92 1.08
C LEU A 74 -0.17 2.18 0.42
N LEU A 75 -0.37 1.65 -0.79
CA LEU A 75 0.70 1.08 -1.60
C LEU A 75 1.76 2.13 -1.94
N GLN A 76 1.33 3.31 -2.40
CA GLN A 76 2.23 4.43 -2.65
C GLN A 76 2.99 4.83 -1.37
N LYS A 77 2.32 4.91 -0.22
CA LYS A 77 2.98 5.24 1.05
C LYS A 77 3.98 4.19 1.51
N ARG A 78 3.79 2.92 1.14
CA ARG A 78 4.80 1.89 1.35
C ARG A 78 6.03 2.13 0.46
N TYR A 79 5.85 2.49 -0.81
CA TYR A 79 6.98 2.76 -1.70
C TYR A 79 7.74 4.05 -1.35
N ASP A 80 7.01 5.15 -1.14
CA ASP A 80 7.61 6.48 -0.97
C ASP A 80 8.16 6.68 0.45
N GLU A 81 7.45 6.18 1.46
CA GLU A 81 7.68 6.49 2.87
C GLU A 81 7.95 5.25 3.74
N ARG A 82 7.97 4.04 3.16
CA ARG A 82 8.11 2.75 3.86
C ARG A 82 7.06 2.50 4.93
N LEU A 83 5.90 3.13 4.82
CA LEU A 83 4.79 2.92 5.76
C LEU A 83 4.07 1.60 5.48
N ASN A 84 4.11 0.68 6.45
CA ASN A 84 3.52 -0.66 6.35
C ASN A 84 2.00 -0.71 6.58
N LEU A 85 1.30 0.43 6.48
CA LEU A 85 -0.15 0.56 6.74
C LEU A 85 -1.01 -0.34 5.85
N LEU A 86 -0.52 -0.63 4.63
CA LEU A 86 -1.19 -1.48 3.66
C LEU A 86 -1.51 -2.87 4.23
N TYR A 87 -0.56 -3.50 4.92
CA TYR A 87 -0.73 -4.86 5.48
C TYR A 87 -1.63 -4.90 6.72
N PHE A 88 -1.88 -3.75 7.34
CA PHE A 88 -2.86 -3.65 8.43
C PHE A 88 -4.27 -3.40 7.89
N ALA A 89 -4.40 -2.94 6.65
CA ALA A 89 -5.68 -2.64 6.02
C ALA A 89 -6.22 -3.80 5.17
N PHE A 90 -5.34 -4.60 4.56
CA PHE A 90 -5.72 -5.63 3.59
C PHE A 90 -5.01 -6.97 3.82
N HIS A 91 -5.73 -8.05 3.54
CA HIS A 91 -5.25 -9.43 3.35
C HIS A 91 -4.61 -9.57 1.97
N ILE A 92 -3.27 -9.51 1.90
CA ILE A 92 -2.51 -9.43 0.63
C ILE A 92 -1.64 -10.67 0.37
N PHE A 93 -1.22 -11.38 1.42
CA PHE A 93 -0.26 -12.48 1.31
C PHE A 93 -0.71 -13.73 2.07
N ASP A 94 -2.00 -13.90 2.28
CA ASP A 94 -2.54 -15.15 2.81
C ASP A 94 -2.95 -16.11 1.68
N GLU A 95 -3.09 -17.40 2.03
CA GLU A 95 -3.51 -18.44 1.09
C GLU A 95 -4.93 -18.21 0.53
N GLU A 96 -5.70 -17.32 1.17
CA GLU A 96 -7.07 -16.95 0.80
C GLU A 96 -7.15 -15.59 0.09
N THR A 97 -6.02 -14.98 -0.28
CA THR A 97 -5.98 -13.63 -0.83
C THR A 97 -6.82 -13.54 -2.08
N ARG A 98 -7.80 -12.64 -2.07
CA ARG A 98 -8.77 -12.46 -3.16
C ARG A 98 -8.39 -11.37 -4.15
N LEU A 99 -7.26 -10.70 -3.91
CA LEU A 99 -6.71 -9.73 -4.83
C LEU A 99 -6.20 -10.42 -6.10
N PRO A 100 -6.40 -9.83 -7.29
CA PRO A 100 -5.79 -10.30 -8.53
C PRO A 100 -4.27 -10.49 -8.39
N GLN A 101 -3.74 -11.55 -9.02
CA GLN A 101 -2.35 -11.96 -8.85
C GLN A 101 -1.37 -10.86 -9.30
N GLU A 102 -1.73 -10.08 -10.32
CA GLU A 102 -0.95 -8.96 -10.83
C GLU A 102 -0.74 -7.87 -9.77
N ILE A 103 -1.72 -7.70 -8.87
CA ILE A 103 -1.66 -6.74 -7.75
C ILE A 103 -0.73 -7.27 -6.66
N VAL A 104 -0.90 -8.55 -6.31
CA VAL A 104 -0.07 -9.18 -5.27
C VAL A 104 1.39 -9.16 -5.69
N GLN A 105 1.69 -9.44 -6.96
CA GLN A 105 3.06 -9.38 -7.50
C GLN A 105 3.67 -7.98 -7.50
N GLN A 106 2.83 -6.94 -7.60
CA GLN A 106 3.27 -5.54 -7.49
C GLN A 106 3.30 -5.04 -6.05
N THR A 107 2.82 -5.81 -5.07
CA THR A 107 2.85 -5.37 -3.69
C THR A 107 4.19 -5.74 -3.08
N PRO A 108 4.97 -4.76 -2.56
CA PRO A 108 6.25 -5.07 -1.95
C PRO A 108 6.05 -5.97 -0.73
N LEU A 109 7.07 -6.73 -0.34
CA LEU A 109 6.98 -7.58 0.85
C LEU A 109 7.25 -6.77 2.14
N PRO A 110 6.68 -7.18 3.29
CA PRO A 110 6.83 -6.43 4.54
C PRO A 110 8.29 -6.35 5.02
N HIS A 111 9.13 -7.31 4.64
CA HIS A 111 10.51 -7.47 5.08
C HIS A 111 11.56 -6.97 4.07
N GLU A 112 11.15 -6.36 2.94
CA GLU A 112 12.05 -5.65 2.02
C GLU A 112 12.57 -4.31 2.59
N ASP A 113 12.80 -4.24 3.90
CA ASP A 113 13.37 -3.06 4.58
C ASP A 113 14.89 -2.92 4.36
N GLY A 114 15.50 -3.82 3.59
CA GLY A 114 16.91 -3.78 3.18
C GLY A 114 17.11 -3.21 1.77
N VAL A 115 17.16 -1.88 1.65
CA VAL A 115 17.73 -1.09 0.52
C VAL A 115 17.12 -1.32 -0.89
N PRO A 116 16.39 -0.35 -1.47
CA PRO A 116 15.96 -0.43 -2.86
C PRO A 116 17.11 -0.01 -3.80
N SER A 117 17.39 -0.81 -4.84
CA SER A 117 18.01 -0.30 -6.07
C SER A 117 16.99 -0.25 -7.20
N PHE A 118 15.84 0.39 -7.00
CA PHE A 118 14.88 0.66 -8.08
C PHE A 118 15.26 1.89 -8.92
N ARG A 119 16.56 2.12 -9.18
CA ARG A 119 17.02 3.14 -10.14
C ARG A 119 17.12 2.64 -11.59
N HIS A 120 16.79 1.38 -11.87
CA HIS A 120 17.08 0.76 -13.18
C HIS A 120 15.88 0.12 -13.92
N PHE A 121 14.64 0.36 -13.51
CA PHE A 121 13.51 -0.16 -14.30
C PHE A 121 13.30 0.66 -15.57
N GLY A 122 13.89 0.16 -16.67
CA GLY A 122 13.90 0.77 -18.00
C GLY A 122 15.16 0.47 -18.84
N GLU A 123 16.23 -0.06 -18.24
CA GLU A 123 17.45 -0.41 -18.99
C GLU A 123 17.43 -1.88 -19.46
N PRO A 124 17.76 -2.15 -20.74
CA PRO A 124 17.66 -3.49 -21.33
C PRO A 124 18.65 -4.54 -20.77
N ASP A 125 19.59 -4.15 -19.91
CA ASP A 125 20.68 -5.01 -19.40
C ASP A 125 20.63 -5.30 -17.88
N PHE A 126 19.48 -5.13 -17.22
CA PHE A 126 19.36 -5.46 -15.79
C PHE A 126 19.28 -7.00 -15.57
N SER A 127 20.35 -7.60 -15.04
CA SER A 127 20.38 -9.00 -14.57
C SER A 127 20.34 -9.08 -13.03
N LEU A 128 19.53 -10.02 -12.51
CA LEU A 128 19.44 -10.38 -11.09
C LEU A 128 20.41 -11.53 -10.79
N ASP A 129 21.71 -11.34 -10.98
CA ASP A 129 22.67 -12.33 -10.50
C ASP A 129 23.10 -12.01 -9.06
N PRO A 130 22.91 -12.93 -8.11
CA PRO A 130 23.43 -12.75 -6.76
C PRO A 130 24.96 -12.84 -6.80
N VAL A 131 25.63 -11.78 -6.35
CA VAL A 131 27.08 -11.82 -6.07
C VAL A 131 27.28 -12.75 -4.87
N VAL A 132 27.62 -14.01 -5.16
CA VAL A 132 28.14 -14.93 -4.16
C VAL A 132 29.60 -14.55 -3.93
N ASN A 133 29.90 -13.99 -2.75
CA ASN A 133 31.27 -13.89 -2.24
C ASN A 133 31.82 -15.26 -1.90
#